data_AF-A0A2E9MCK5-F1
#
_entry.id   AF-A0A2E9MCK5-F1
#
_cell.length_a   1.000
_cell.length_b   1.000
_cell.length_c   1.000
_cell.angle_alpha   90.00
_cell.angle_beta   90.00
_cell.angle_gamma   90.00
#
_symmetry.space_group_name_H-M   'P 1'
#
loop_
_entity.id
_entity.type
_entity.pdbx_description
1 polymer ?
#
loop_
_entity_poly.entity_id
_entity_poly.type
_entity_poly.pdbx_seq_one_letter_code
_entity_poly.pdbx_strand_id
1 'polypeptide(L)'
;MVAMLSFGSSAGADIAADLEALRAENVWGEVSLEGGQVRHIKVDSVTADQVTLTEVIGALHERSAVYSLTDVRSVRSLGPRRIQQRISPHRRAPSLPVALGLELLVPGAGYYHAGERAQGWWVLLASVAVGATALTAGQDAAAAWIPLGSWLKLYSLHHLADEVNAVRAVADRSTRRLSADPVRAPSLGLHLRF
;
A
#
# COMPACT_ATOMS: atom_id res chain seq x y z
N MET A 1 -56.89 9.28 23.06
CA MET A 1 -55.76 8.84 23.89
C MET A 1 -54.61 8.55 22.93
N VAL A 2 -53.72 9.53 22.72
CA VAL A 2 -52.61 9.42 21.76
C VAL A 2 -51.40 8.94 22.56
N ALA A 3 -50.95 7.71 22.29
CA ALA A 3 -49.70 7.19 22.80
C ALA A 3 -48.55 7.87 22.04
N MET A 4 -47.88 8.81 22.70
CA MET A 4 -46.67 9.45 22.21
C MET A 4 -45.51 8.48 22.50
N LEU A 5 -45.12 7.68 21.51
CA LEU A 5 -43.96 6.79 21.60
C LEU A 5 -42.69 7.64 21.58
N SER A 6 -42.01 7.69 22.72
CA SER A 6 -40.68 8.26 22.87
C SER A 6 -39.66 7.35 22.18
N PHE A 7 -39.11 7.81 21.05
CA PHE A 7 -37.93 7.22 20.41
C PHE A 7 -36.72 8.11 20.72
N GLY A 8 -35.99 7.81 21.79
CA GLY A 8 -34.77 8.56 22.11
C GLY A 8 -34.14 8.10 23.41
N SER A 9 -33.47 6.93 23.40
CA SER A 9 -32.61 6.55 24.52
C SER A 9 -31.58 5.44 24.23
N SER A 10 -31.75 4.60 23.20
CA SER A 10 -30.80 3.49 22.96
C SER A 10 -29.56 3.93 22.17
N ALA A 11 -29.72 4.67 21.08
CA ALA A 11 -28.60 5.03 20.19
C ALA A 11 -27.51 5.88 20.89
N GLY A 12 -27.88 6.78 21.81
CA GLY A 12 -26.91 7.62 22.54
C GLY A 12 -26.10 6.85 23.59
N ALA A 13 -26.73 5.87 24.25
CA ALA A 13 -26.05 5.02 25.23
C ALA A 13 -25.04 4.07 24.53
N ASP A 14 -25.42 3.55 23.37
CA ASP A 14 -24.54 2.69 22.55
C ASP A 14 -23.31 3.48 22.05
N ILE A 15 -23.50 4.74 21.63
CA ILE A 15 -22.39 5.62 21.20
C ILE A 15 -21.41 5.94 22.34
N ALA A 16 -21.93 6.22 23.53
CA ALA A 16 -21.07 6.48 24.69
C ALA A 16 -20.23 5.26 25.06
N ALA A 17 -20.82 4.06 24.98
CA ALA A 17 -20.11 2.80 25.20
C ALA A 17 -19.03 2.55 24.14
N ASP A 18 -19.32 2.82 22.86
CA ASP A 18 -18.34 2.67 21.77
C ASP A 18 -17.16 3.64 21.91
N LEU A 19 -17.41 4.90 22.32
CA LEU A 19 -16.35 5.88 22.57
C LEU A 19 -15.48 5.49 23.78
N GLU A 20 -16.09 4.95 24.84
CA GLU A 20 -15.35 4.48 26.00
C GLU A 20 -14.52 3.23 25.67
N ALA A 21 -15.02 2.35 24.81
CA ALA A 21 -14.26 1.21 24.29
C ALA A 21 -13.02 1.67 23.50
N LEU A 22 -13.16 2.67 22.62
CA LEU A 22 -12.04 3.26 21.89
C LEU A 22 -10.98 3.87 22.83
N ARG A 23 -11.44 4.54 23.90
CA ARG A 23 -10.57 5.09 24.94
C ARG A 23 -9.83 3.98 25.70
N ALA A 24 -10.57 2.97 26.18
CA ALA A 24 -10.03 1.87 26.97
C ALA A 24 -8.99 1.06 26.20
N GLU A 25 -9.23 0.81 24.92
CA GLU A 25 -8.30 0.09 24.05
C GLU A 25 -7.20 1.00 23.46
N ASN A 26 -7.26 2.32 23.68
CA ASN A 26 -6.32 3.33 23.17
C ASN A 26 -6.17 3.28 21.63
N VAL A 27 -7.31 3.15 20.94
CA VAL A 27 -7.40 2.90 19.49
C VAL A 27 -7.88 4.15 18.77
N TRP A 28 -7.48 4.32 17.50
CA TRP A 28 -8.06 5.36 16.66
C TRP A 28 -9.49 5.01 16.26
N GLY A 29 -10.36 6.01 16.30
CA GLY A 29 -11.74 5.93 15.86
C GLY A 29 -12.04 6.87 14.70
N GLU A 30 -13.16 6.63 14.06
CA GLU A 30 -13.81 7.53 13.12
C GLU A 30 -15.19 7.88 13.68
N VAL A 31 -15.51 9.17 13.71
CA VAL A 31 -16.81 9.67 14.16
C VAL A 31 -17.49 10.44 13.04
N SER A 32 -18.77 10.14 12.83
CA SER A 32 -19.66 10.95 12.00
C SER A 32 -20.46 11.89 12.89
N LEU A 33 -20.36 13.19 12.61
CA LEU A 33 -21.11 14.25 13.29
C LEU A 33 -22.44 14.52 12.60
N GLU A 34 -23.36 15.22 13.29
CA GLU A 34 -24.68 15.56 12.76
C GLU A 34 -24.65 16.32 11.43
N GLY A 35 -23.64 17.18 11.23
CA GLY A 35 -23.40 17.91 9.99
C GLY A 35 -22.83 17.08 8.82
N GLY A 36 -22.81 15.74 8.94
CA GLY A 36 -22.26 14.82 7.93
C GLY A 36 -20.74 14.84 7.82
N GLN A 37 -20.07 15.57 8.72
CA GLN A 37 -18.61 15.62 8.78
C GLN A 37 -18.09 14.34 9.43
N VAL A 38 -17.11 13.72 8.77
CA VAL A 38 -16.40 12.56 9.30
C VAL A 38 -15.03 13.00 9.81
N ARG A 39 -14.70 12.63 11.04
CA ARG A 39 -13.43 12.98 11.69
C ARG A 39 -12.75 11.73 12.21
N HIS A 40 -11.44 11.65 12.00
CA HIS A 40 -10.61 10.65 12.68
C HIS A 40 -10.21 11.20 14.04
N ILE A 41 -10.45 10.41 15.07
CA ILE A 41 -10.36 10.86 16.46
C ILE A 41 -9.57 9.87 17.32
N LYS A 42 -9.05 10.41 18.41
CA LYS A 42 -8.63 9.64 19.57
C LYS A 42 -9.40 10.15 20.79
N VAL A 43 -10.04 9.25 21.52
CA VAL A 43 -10.88 9.63 22.67
C VAL A 43 -9.99 9.81 23.89
N ASP A 44 -10.04 11.01 24.50
CA ASP A 44 -9.26 11.33 25.69
C ASP A 44 -10.10 11.10 26.96
N SER A 45 -11.35 11.58 26.98
CA SER A 45 -12.30 11.32 28.06
C SER A 45 -13.75 11.40 27.58
N VAL A 46 -14.61 10.57 28.19
CA VAL A 46 -16.06 10.58 27.99
C VAL A 46 -16.73 10.95 29.31
N THR A 47 -17.70 11.86 29.26
CA THR A 47 -18.56 12.25 30.39
C THR A 47 -20.02 11.99 30.04
N ALA A 48 -20.96 12.29 30.94
CA ALA A 48 -22.38 11.98 30.74
C ALA A 48 -22.98 12.61 29.48
N ASP A 49 -22.55 13.82 29.13
CA ASP A 49 -23.13 14.59 28.01
C ASP A 49 -22.09 15.02 26.96
N GLN A 50 -20.80 14.90 27.26
CA GLN A 50 -19.71 15.42 26.41
C GLN A 50 -18.57 14.42 26.26
N VAL A 51 -17.91 14.48 25.11
CA VAL A 51 -16.69 13.75 24.82
C VAL A 51 -15.56 14.73 24.50
N THR A 52 -14.43 14.57 25.19
CA THR A 52 -13.18 15.24 24.84
C THR A 52 -12.35 14.30 23.99
N LEU A 53 -11.98 14.76 22.81
CA LEU A 53 -11.27 13.96 21.82
C LEU A 53 -10.21 14.79 21.11
N THR A 54 -9.16 14.11 20.66
CA THR A 54 -8.16 14.67 19.78
C THR A 54 -8.55 14.34 18.35
N GLU A 55 -8.98 15.35 17.59
CA GLU A 55 -9.33 15.23 16.19
C GLU A 55 -8.15 15.58 15.29
N VAL A 56 -8.09 14.93 14.12
CA VAL A 56 -7.10 15.25 13.09
C VAL A 56 -7.73 16.15 12.03
N ILE A 57 -7.14 17.32 11.81
CA ILE A 57 -7.53 18.30 10.80
C ILE A 57 -6.49 18.26 9.67
N GLY A 58 -6.92 17.88 8.47
CA GLY A 58 -6.03 17.77 7.31
C GLY A 58 -5.08 16.57 7.39
N ALA A 59 -3.90 16.68 6.79
CA ALA A 59 -3.00 15.53 6.63
C ALA A 59 -2.34 15.08 7.95
N LEU A 60 -2.02 16.01 8.85
CA LEU A 60 -1.21 15.73 10.04
C LEU A 60 -1.50 16.63 11.26
N HIS A 61 -2.42 17.60 11.21
CA HIS A 61 -2.64 18.48 12.36
C HIS A 61 -3.58 17.81 13.36
N GLU A 62 -3.19 17.79 14.62
CA GLU A 62 -4.02 17.34 15.73
C GLU A 62 -4.56 18.55 16.49
N ARG A 63 -5.81 18.48 16.91
CA ARG A 63 -6.47 19.49 17.73
C ARG A 63 -7.32 18.78 18.78
N SER A 64 -7.26 19.26 20.01
CA SER A 64 -8.22 18.85 21.05
C SER A 64 -9.56 19.55 20.81
N ALA A 65 -10.64 18.79 20.86
CA ALA A 65 -12.00 19.28 20.67
C ALA A 65 -12.94 18.61 21.68
N VAL A 66 -13.98 19.35 22.06
CA VAL A 66 -15.06 18.86 22.93
C VAL A 66 -16.34 18.88 22.11
N TYR A 67 -17.01 17.74 22.07
CA TYR A 67 -18.27 17.56 21.36
C TYR A 67 -19.37 17.11 22.33
N SER A 68 -20.62 17.50 22.06
CA SER A 68 -21.77 16.92 22.74
C SER A 68 -21.98 15.49 22.22
N LEU A 69 -22.35 14.56 23.10
CA LEU A 69 -22.68 13.19 22.69
C LEU A 69 -23.89 13.17 21.74
N THR A 70 -24.78 14.16 21.85
CA THR A 70 -25.92 14.32 20.93
C THR A 70 -25.51 14.63 19.50
N ASP A 71 -24.32 15.22 19.31
CA ASP A 71 -23.82 15.64 17.99
C ASP A 71 -23.15 14.48 17.25
N VAL A 72 -22.86 13.38 17.97
CA VAL A 72 -22.25 12.16 17.44
C VAL A 72 -23.36 11.25 16.91
N ARG A 73 -23.30 10.91 15.62
CA ARG A 73 -24.27 9.99 14.99
C ARG A 73 -23.79 8.55 14.94
N SER A 74 -22.50 8.34 14.72
CA SER A 74 -21.92 7.00 14.64
C SER A 74 -20.44 7.02 14.96
N VAL A 75 -19.97 5.91 15.51
CA VAL A 75 -18.58 5.68 15.92
C VAL A 75 -18.11 4.40 15.26
N ARG A 76 -16.88 4.38 14.76
CA ARG A 76 -16.25 3.20 14.17
C ARG A 76 -14.79 3.10 14.62
N SER A 77 -14.33 1.90 14.95
CA SER A 77 -12.91 1.65 15.21
C SER A 77 -12.08 1.54 13.92
N LEU A 78 -10.96 2.26 13.87
CA LEU A 78 -9.97 2.21 12.79
C LEU A 78 -8.78 1.28 13.12
N GLY A 79 -8.60 0.92 14.39
CA GLY A 79 -7.48 0.13 14.86
C GLY A 79 -6.30 0.97 15.39
N PRO A 80 -5.20 0.33 15.81
CA PRO A 80 -4.13 0.98 16.57
C PRO A 80 -3.35 2.04 15.76
N ARG A 81 -3.56 2.12 14.44
CA ARG A 81 -2.92 3.08 13.55
C ARG A 81 -3.95 3.78 12.67
N ARG A 82 -3.97 5.12 12.71
CA ARG A 82 -4.85 5.98 11.92
C ARG A 82 -4.71 5.80 10.41
N ILE A 83 -3.47 5.77 9.94
CA ILE A 83 -3.15 5.59 8.52
C ILE A 83 -2.80 4.12 8.36
N GLN A 84 -3.59 3.39 7.57
CA GLN A 84 -3.12 2.11 7.04
C GLN A 84 -1.81 2.40 6.33
N GLN A 85 -0.71 1.90 6.89
CA GLN A 85 0.56 1.94 6.20
C GLN A 85 0.34 1.20 4.89
N ARG A 86 0.22 1.95 3.79
CA ARG A 86 0.45 1.42 2.46
C ARG A 86 1.95 1.13 2.41
N ILE A 87 2.33 0.01 3.00
CA ILE A 87 3.61 -0.61 2.73
C ILE A 87 3.47 -1.04 1.28
N SER A 88 3.86 -0.17 0.34
CA SER A 88 4.30 -0.69 -0.95
C SER A 88 5.41 -1.66 -0.58
N PRO A 89 5.31 -2.95 -0.97
CA PRO A 89 6.41 -3.86 -0.75
C PRO A 89 7.63 -3.18 -1.34
N HIS A 90 8.59 -2.81 -0.49
CA HIS A 90 9.83 -2.19 -0.95
C HIS A 90 10.61 -3.31 -1.65
N ARG A 91 10.20 -3.63 -2.87
CA ARG A 91 10.96 -4.54 -3.73
C ARG A 91 12.18 -3.75 -4.15
N ARG A 92 13.31 -4.16 -3.59
CA ARG A 92 14.62 -3.71 -4.06
C ARG A 92 14.65 -3.88 -5.57
N ALA A 93 14.98 -2.81 -6.30
CA ALA A 93 14.99 -2.86 -7.75
C ALA A 93 15.93 -4.00 -8.21
N PRO A 94 15.47 -4.87 -9.13
CA PRO A 94 16.26 -6.00 -9.57
C PRO A 94 17.54 -5.51 -10.26
N SER A 95 18.64 -6.22 -10.03
CA SER A 95 19.91 -5.95 -10.70
C SER A 95 19.86 -6.45 -12.14
N LEU A 96 19.99 -5.53 -13.10
CA LEU A 96 20.04 -5.82 -14.54
C LEU A 96 21.07 -6.92 -14.90
N PRO A 97 22.35 -6.87 -14.46
CA PRO A 97 23.31 -7.89 -14.86
C PRO A 97 22.95 -9.29 -14.32
N VAL A 98 22.35 -9.38 -13.14
CA VAL A 98 21.91 -10.66 -12.58
C VAL A 98 20.69 -11.17 -13.33
N ALA A 99 19.71 -10.31 -13.59
CA ALA A 99 18.50 -10.68 -14.34
C ALA A 99 18.86 -11.20 -15.74
N LEU A 100 19.72 -10.48 -16.47
CA LEU A 100 20.20 -10.91 -17.79
C LEU A 100 21.05 -12.17 -17.74
N GLY A 101 21.93 -12.30 -16.73
CA GLY A 101 22.75 -13.49 -16.54
C GLY A 101 21.90 -14.74 -16.28
N LEU A 102 20.88 -14.62 -15.42
CA LEU A 102 19.93 -15.70 -15.15
C LEU A 102 19.14 -16.07 -16.40
N GLU A 103 18.62 -15.08 -17.14
CA GLU A 103 17.90 -15.31 -18.38
C GLU A 103 18.78 -15.98 -19.44
N LEU A 104 20.06 -15.62 -19.51
CA LEU A 104 21.02 -16.24 -20.42
C LEU A 104 21.21 -17.73 -20.12
N LEU A 105 21.40 -18.07 -18.85
CA LEU A 105 21.62 -19.45 -18.39
C LEU A 105 20.36 -20.32 -18.51
N VAL A 106 19.22 -19.81 -18.03
CA VAL A 106 17.96 -20.54 -17.99
C VAL A 106 16.86 -19.64 -18.54
N PRO A 107 16.25 -19.97 -19.70
CA PRO A 107 15.16 -19.18 -20.26
C PRO A 107 14.04 -18.99 -19.23
N GLY A 108 13.62 -17.75 -19.01
CA GLY A 108 12.61 -17.37 -18.03
C GLY A 108 13.13 -17.07 -16.62
N ALA A 109 14.34 -17.50 -16.23
CA ALA A 109 14.84 -17.30 -14.86
C ALA A 109 15.10 -15.83 -14.52
N GLY A 110 15.46 -15.00 -15.50
CA GLY A 110 15.63 -13.57 -15.30
C GLY A 110 14.33 -12.86 -14.91
N TYR A 111 13.20 -13.31 -15.48
CA TYR A 111 11.87 -12.82 -15.14
C TYR A 111 11.45 -13.19 -13.73
N TYR A 112 11.75 -14.41 -13.27
CA TYR A 112 11.51 -14.80 -11.88
C TYR A 112 12.28 -13.91 -10.89
N HIS A 113 13.52 -13.56 -11.21
CA HIS A 113 14.32 -12.63 -10.41
C HIS A 113 13.75 -11.20 -10.44
N ALA A 114 13.25 -10.74 -11.60
CA ALA A 114 12.56 -9.45 -11.71
C ALA A 114 11.19 -9.44 -11.00
N GLY A 115 10.63 -10.62 -10.70
CA GLY A 115 9.36 -10.80 -10.01
C GLY A 115 8.17 -11.06 -10.92
N GLU A 116 8.42 -11.28 -12.22
CA GLU A 116 7.43 -11.47 -13.29
C GLU A 116 7.25 -12.94 -13.65
N ARG A 117 6.64 -13.66 -12.72
CA ARG A 117 6.54 -15.13 -12.77
C ARG A 117 5.77 -15.65 -13.99
N ALA A 118 4.69 -14.96 -14.37
CA ALA A 118 3.85 -15.38 -15.49
C ALA A 118 4.64 -15.32 -16.81
N GLN A 119 5.35 -14.21 -17.04
CA GLN A 119 6.18 -14.03 -18.22
C GLN A 119 7.35 -15.02 -18.26
N GLY A 120 8.02 -15.23 -17.12
CA GLY A 120 9.10 -16.22 -17.01
C GLY A 120 8.65 -17.64 -17.34
N TRP A 121 7.46 -18.03 -16.89
CA TRP A 121 6.87 -19.33 -17.23
C TRP A 121 6.60 -19.48 -18.73
N TRP A 122 6.05 -18.46 -19.38
CA TRP A 122 5.80 -18.49 -20.82
C TRP A 122 7.08 -18.58 -21.65
N VAL A 123 8.12 -17.84 -21.29
CA VAL A 123 9.43 -17.92 -21.96
C VAL A 123 10.05 -19.30 -21.81
N LEU A 124 9.95 -19.89 -20.62
CA LEU A 124 10.42 -21.25 -20.35
C LEU A 124 9.66 -22.28 -21.19
N LEU A 125 8.32 -22.23 -21.19
CA LEU A 125 7.49 -23.11 -22.02
C LEU A 125 7.79 -22.99 -23.51
N ALA A 126 7.90 -21.75 -24.02
CA ALA A 126 8.21 -21.51 -25.42
C ALA A 126 9.60 -22.07 -25.79
N SER A 127 10.59 -21.91 -24.91
CA SER A 127 11.94 -22.45 -25.13
C SER A 127 11.96 -23.97 -25.13
N VAL A 128 11.22 -24.60 -24.22
CA VAL A 128 11.04 -26.07 -24.18
C VAL A 128 10.35 -26.56 -25.46
N ALA A 129 9.30 -25.88 -25.91
CA ALA A 129 8.58 -26.25 -27.13
C ALA A 129 9.48 -26.17 -28.36
N VAL A 130 10.23 -25.07 -28.54
CA VAL A 130 11.18 -24.92 -29.66
C VAL A 130 12.27 -25.98 -29.60
N GLY A 131 12.87 -26.21 -28.43
CA GLY A 131 13.92 -27.22 -28.25
C GLY A 131 13.42 -28.64 -28.52
N ALA A 132 12.26 -29.02 -27.97
CA ALA A 132 11.66 -30.34 -28.18
C ALA A 132 11.29 -30.57 -29.64
N THR A 133 10.77 -29.55 -30.32
CA THR A 133 10.43 -29.63 -31.74
C THR A 133 11.70 -29.79 -32.59
N ALA A 134 12.76 -29.03 -32.29
CA ALA A 134 14.03 -29.16 -32.98
C ALA A 134 14.64 -30.57 -32.81
N LEU A 135 14.60 -31.13 -31.59
CA LEU A 135 15.13 -32.47 -31.31
C LEU A 135 14.35 -33.58 -32.01
N THR A 136 13.04 -33.41 -32.21
CA THR A 136 12.17 -34.42 -32.83
C THR A 136 12.09 -34.31 -34.36
N ALA A 137 12.44 -33.16 -34.94
CA ALA A 137 12.31 -32.91 -36.37
C ALA A 137 13.40 -33.55 -37.25
N GLY A 138 14.45 -34.15 -36.67
CA GLY A 138 15.61 -34.65 -37.42
C GLY A 138 16.62 -33.55 -37.78
N GLN A 139 17.85 -33.92 -38.18
CA GLN A 139 18.98 -32.97 -38.28
C GLN A 139 18.72 -31.74 -39.18
N ASP A 140 18.17 -31.94 -40.36
CA ASP A 140 17.96 -30.83 -41.32
C ASP A 140 16.82 -29.91 -40.91
N ALA A 141 15.76 -30.46 -40.31
CA ALA A 141 14.64 -29.66 -39.83
C ALA A 141 14.92 -29.00 -38.47
N ALA A 142 15.82 -29.57 -37.64
CA ALA A 142 16.29 -28.94 -36.40
C ALA A 142 16.94 -27.59 -36.67
N ALA A 143 17.73 -27.49 -37.75
CA ALA A 143 18.39 -26.25 -38.14
C ALA A 143 17.40 -25.13 -38.50
N ALA A 144 16.21 -25.48 -39.02
CA ALA A 144 15.15 -24.52 -39.32
C ALA A 144 14.56 -23.85 -38.07
N TRP A 145 14.71 -24.46 -36.89
CA TRP A 145 14.24 -23.90 -35.61
C TRP A 145 15.28 -23.02 -34.91
N ILE A 146 16.55 -23.07 -35.31
CA ILE A 146 17.63 -22.26 -34.73
C ILE A 146 17.34 -20.75 -34.83
N PRO A 147 16.91 -20.20 -35.99
CA PRO A 147 16.56 -18.78 -36.08
C PRO A 147 15.45 -18.38 -35.11
N LEU A 148 14.42 -19.24 -34.96
CA LEU A 148 13.31 -18.96 -34.06
C LEU A 148 13.76 -18.99 -32.59
N GLY A 149 14.56 -19.97 -32.19
CA GLY A 149 15.12 -20.03 -30.83
C GLY A 149 16.02 -18.83 -30.53
N SER A 150 16.82 -18.42 -31.50
CA SER A 150 17.70 -17.25 -31.40
C SER A 150 16.88 -15.96 -31.27
N TRP A 151 15.83 -15.81 -32.07
CA TRP A 151 14.91 -14.68 -31.98
C TRP A 151 14.20 -14.62 -30.63
N LEU A 152 13.65 -15.74 -30.17
CA LEU A 152 12.99 -15.84 -28.85
C LEU A 152 13.93 -15.41 -27.72
N LYS A 153 15.21 -15.83 -27.78
CA LYS A 153 16.22 -15.48 -26.78
C LYS A 153 16.58 -14.00 -26.81
N LEU A 154 16.78 -13.42 -28.00
CA LEU A 154 17.07 -11.99 -28.14
C LEU A 154 15.90 -11.14 -27.66
N TYR A 155 14.67 -11.54 -28.02
CA TYR A 155 13.46 -10.90 -27.55
C TYR A 155 13.34 -10.98 -26.03
N SER A 156 13.54 -12.16 -25.43
CA SER A 156 13.42 -12.33 -23.98
C SER A 156 14.42 -11.48 -23.22
N LEU A 157 15.66 -11.37 -23.70
CA LEU A 157 16.71 -10.52 -23.12
C LEU A 157 16.38 -9.03 -23.27
N HIS A 158 15.94 -8.59 -24.45
CA HIS A 158 15.62 -7.18 -24.70
C HIS A 158 14.43 -6.72 -23.85
N HIS A 159 13.35 -7.50 -23.84
CA HIS A 159 12.16 -7.22 -23.05
C HIS A 159 12.50 -7.20 -21.54
N LEU A 160 13.26 -8.18 -21.05
CA LEU A 160 13.68 -8.21 -19.64
C LEU A 160 14.53 -6.99 -19.27
N ALA A 161 15.42 -6.55 -20.17
CA ALA A 161 16.23 -5.37 -19.94
C ALA A 161 15.36 -4.11 -19.79
N ASP A 162 14.36 -3.95 -20.66
CA ASP A 162 13.42 -2.84 -20.60
C ASP A 162 12.62 -2.84 -19.30
N GLU A 163 12.08 -3.99 -18.91
CA GLU A 163 11.29 -4.16 -17.69
C GLU A 163 12.10 -3.85 -16.42
N VAL A 164 13.33 -4.37 -16.32
CA VAL A 164 14.23 -4.06 -15.21
C VAL A 164 14.60 -2.57 -15.19
N ASN A 165 14.85 -1.97 -16.34
CA ASN A 165 15.15 -0.53 -16.43
C ASN A 165 13.95 0.33 -16.02
N ALA A 166 12.73 -0.05 -16.40
CA ALA A 166 11.51 0.63 -16.01
C ALA A 166 11.31 0.61 -14.49
N VAL A 167 11.47 -0.56 -13.86
CA VAL A 167 11.37 -0.71 -12.40
C VAL A 167 12.43 0.14 -11.69
N ARG A 168 13.67 0.13 -12.18
CA ARG A 168 14.75 0.98 -11.64
C ARG A 168 14.44 2.47 -11.78
N ALA A 169 13.92 2.90 -12.92
CA ALA A 169 13.55 4.29 -13.14
C ALA A 169 12.45 4.77 -12.16
N VAL A 170 11.50 3.92 -11.83
CA VAL A 170 10.47 4.22 -10.81
C VAL A 170 11.10 4.28 -9.42
N ALA A 171 11.96 3.32 -9.07
CA ALA A 171 12.66 3.31 -7.79
C ALA A 171 13.53 4.57 -7.60
N ASP A 172 14.30 4.97 -8.60
CA ASP A 172 15.15 6.17 -8.58
C ASP A 172 14.33 7.46 -8.46
N ARG A 173 13.16 7.55 -9.10
CA ARG A 173 12.26 8.70 -8.91
C ARG A 173 11.72 8.76 -7.49
N SER A 174 11.39 7.61 -6.90
CA SER A 174 10.86 7.56 -5.53
C SER A 174 11.92 7.98 -4.49
N THR A 175 13.17 7.51 -4.64
CA THR A 175 14.28 7.92 -3.77
C THR A 175 14.62 9.38 -3.95
N ARG A 176 14.67 9.90 -5.19
CA ARG A 176 14.86 11.33 -5.44
C ARG A 176 13.76 12.20 -4.82
N ARG A 177 12.49 11.78 -4.88
CA ARG A 177 11.39 12.50 -4.21
C ARG A 177 11.55 12.51 -2.70
N LEU A 178 11.96 11.40 -2.10
CA LEU A 178 12.24 11.31 -0.67
C LEU A 178 13.47 12.15 -0.24
N SER A 179 14.47 12.30 -1.10
CA SER A 179 15.66 13.14 -0.84
C SER A 179 15.43 14.63 -1.15
N ALA A 180 14.54 14.95 -2.09
CA ALA A 180 14.20 16.31 -2.49
C ALA A 180 13.11 16.96 -1.62
N ASP A 181 12.51 16.18 -0.72
CA ASP A 181 11.75 16.70 0.40
C ASP A 181 12.74 16.88 1.55
N PRO A 182 13.43 18.04 1.69
CA PRO A 182 14.04 18.34 2.95
C PRO A 182 12.86 18.38 3.90
N VAL A 183 12.71 17.35 4.72
CA VAL A 183 12.01 17.46 5.98
C VAL A 183 12.53 18.75 6.56
N ARG A 184 11.70 19.80 6.50
CA ARG A 184 11.83 20.97 7.37
C ARG A 184 11.76 20.32 8.73
N ALA A 185 12.92 20.00 9.28
CA ALA A 185 13.04 19.77 10.70
C ALA A 185 12.29 20.95 11.30
N PRO A 186 11.26 20.73 12.14
CA PRO A 186 10.70 21.83 12.88
C PRO A 186 11.89 22.49 13.54
N SER A 187 12.16 23.74 13.17
CA SER A 187 13.15 24.55 13.82
C SER A 187 12.67 24.66 15.26
N LEU A 188 13.15 23.76 16.11
CA LEU A 188 13.12 23.87 17.54
C LEU A 188 13.97 25.10 17.83
N GLY A 189 13.30 26.27 17.79
CA GLY A 189 13.81 27.51 18.30
C GLY A 189 14.02 27.32 19.78
N LEU A 190 15.18 26.79 20.15
CA LEU A 190 15.73 26.92 21.49
C LEU A 190 16.05 28.41 21.68
N HIS A 191 15.02 29.16 22.08
CA HIS A 191 15.20 30.44 22.76
C HIS A 191 15.80 30.15 24.13
N LEU A 192 17.11 29.92 24.17
CA LEU A 192 17.89 30.04 25.40
C LEU A 192 17.99 31.53 25.70
N ARG A 193 17.13 31.99 26.61
CA ARG A 193 17.34 33.25 27.33
C ARG A 193 18.46 33.00 28.36
N PHE A 194 19.60 33.62 28.13
CA PHE A 194 20.53 34.01 29.20
C PHE A 194 20.34 35.49 29.48
#